data_AF-A0A9E0PV58-F1
#
_entry.id   AF-A0A9E0PV58-F1
#
_cell.length_a   1.000
_cell.length_b   1.000
_cell.length_c   1.000
_cell.angle_alpha   90.00
_cell.angle_beta   90.00
_cell.angle_gamma   90.00
#
_symmetry.space_group_name_H-M   'P 1'
#
loop_
_entity.id
_entity.type
_entity.pdbx_description
1 polymer ?
#
loop_
_entity_poly.entity_id
_entity_poly.type
_entity_poly.pdbx_seq_one_letter_code
_entity_poly.pdbx_strand_id
1 'polypeptide(L)'
;MGYWGNAPWDNDQSADWFDRVFEQTKIDEVINTALSKPVDYDTCDEIRSAIALFILLGHVYIYNIDSIDNHLELCISKNLELKKYWSEGGWDNDPEIGQGLDFELAVLERRRDSVGVPDSERPEISPELKEWWSNWID
;
A
#
# COMPACT_ATOMS: atom_id res chain seq x y z
N MET A 1 25.00 -13.70 -11.13
CA MET A 1 23.64 -13.16 -10.99
C MET A 1 22.69 -14.32 -11.12
N GLY A 2 22.11 -14.71 -9.98
CA GLY A 2 21.23 -15.87 -9.84
C GLY A 2 19.81 -15.54 -10.25
N TYR A 3 19.15 -16.53 -10.84
CA TYR A 3 17.73 -16.54 -11.13
C TYR A 3 17.07 -17.47 -10.12
N TRP A 4 16.02 -17.03 -9.44
CA TRP A 4 15.41 -17.79 -8.33
C TRP A 4 13.93 -18.07 -8.52
N GLY A 5 13.34 -17.60 -9.61
CA GLY A 5 11.90 -17.70 -9.85
C GLY A 5 11.47 -16.97 -11.12
N ASN A 6 10.19 -17.02 -11.43
CA ASN A 6 9.65 -16.56 -12.71
C ASN A 6 9.24 -15.07 -12.72
N ALA A 7 9.16 -14.43 -11.56
CA ALA A 7 8.72 -13.06 -11.46
C ALA A 7 9.82 -12.07 -11.89
N PRO A 8 9.47 -10.85 -12.33
CA PRO A 8 10.45 -9.85 -12.77
C PRO A 8 11.51 -9.49 -11.73
N TRP A 9 11.22 -9.65 -10.43
CA TRP A 9 12.10 -9.39 -9.30
C TRP A 9 12.88 -10.62 -8.81
N ASP A 10 12.65 -11.81 -9.38
CA ASP A 10 13.29 -13.06 -8.95
C ASP A 10 14.70 -13.23 -9.57
N ASN A 11 15.47 -12.14 -9.66
CA ASN A 11 16.88 -12.16 -10.04
C ASN A 11 17.64 -10.96 -9.48
N ASP A 12 18.95 -11.16 -9.22
CA ASP A 12 19.83 -10.14 -8.64
C ASP A 12 19.77 -8.80 -9.39
N GLN A 13 19.84 -8.84 -10.72
CA GLN A 13 19.96 -7.65 -11.54
C GLN A 13 18.70 -6.76 -11.48
N SER A 14 17.53 -7.39 -11.42
CA SER A 14 16.26 -6.67 -11.24
C SER A 14 16.10 -6.13 -9.83
N ALA A 15 16.47 -6.91 -8.80
CA ALA A 15 16.43 -6.42 -7.42
C ALA A 15 17.29 -5.16 -7.25
N ASP A 16 18.55 -5.20 -7.72
CA ASP A 16 19.44 -4.03 -7.74
C ASP A 16 18.86 -2.85 -8.54
N TRP A 17 18.07 -3.13 -9.58
CA TRP A 17 17.42 -2.09 -10.37
C TRP A 17 16.29 -1.41 -9.60
N PHE A 18 15.46 -2.16 -8.89
CA PHE A 18 14.41 -1.59 -8.05
C PHE A 18 14.99 -0.74 -6.91
N ASP A 19 16.05 -1.21 -6.25
CA ASP A 19 16.75 -0.44 -5.22
C ASP A 19 17.22 0.93 -5.74
N ARG A 20 17.83 0.96 -6.94
CA ARG A 20 18.23 2.22 -7.59
C ARG A 20 17.05 3.13 -7.92
N VAL A 21 15.89 2.58 -8.31
CA VAL A 21 14.70 3.38 -8.59
C VAL A 21 14.26 4.12 -7.33
N PHE A 22 14.16 3.44 -6.19
CA PHE A 22 13.80 4.09 -4.92
C PHE A 22 14.88 5.08 -4.46
N GLU A 23 16.16 4.74 -4.60
CA GLU A 23 17.26 5.64 -4.26
C GLU A 23 17.20 6.96 -5.04
N GLN A 24 16.87 6.91 -6.33
CA GLN A 24 16.82 8.11 -7.19
C GLN A 24 15.53 8.90 -7.04
N THR A 25 14.39 8.23 -6.92
CA THR A 25 13.07 8.88 -6.93
C THR A 25 12.63 9.34 -5.56
N LYS A 26 13.17 8.74 -4.48
CA LYS A 26 12.78 9.02 -3.09
C LYS A 26 11.29 8.84 -2.84
N ILE A 27 10.63 7.95 -3.58
CA ILE A 27 9.19 7.69 -3.48
C ILE A 27 8.81 7.31 -2.06
N ASP A 28 9.64 6.50 -1.39
CA ASP A 28 9.42 6.11 -0.01
C ASP A 28 9.52 7.29 0.96
N GLU A 29 10.47 8.20 0.78
CA GLU A 29 10.56 9.44 1.58
C GLU A 29 9.34 10.35 1.36
N VAL A 30 8.83 10.44 0.12
CA VAL A 30 7.61 11.19 -0.22
C VAL A 30 6.39 10.57 0.44
N ILE A 31 6.23 9.24 0.37
CA ILE A 31 5.17 8.50 1.07
C ILE A 31 5.24 8.77 2.57
N ASN A 32 6.42 8.64 3.18
CA ASN A 32 6.60 8.89 4.61
C ASN A 32 6.22 10.32 5.00
N THR A 33 6.58 11.30 4.17
CA THR A 33 6.25 12.72 4.40
C THR A 33 4.75 12.95 4.39
N ALA A 34 4.03 12.37 3.42
CA ALA A 34 2.57 12.47 3.35
C ALA A 34 1.92 11.77 4.55
N LEU A 35 2.33 10.54 4.84
CA LEU A 35 1.79 9.74 5.95
C LEU A 35 2.11 10.32 7.34
N SER A 36 3.09 11.21 7.46
CA SER A 36 3.41 11.89 8.73
C SER A 36 2.48 13.07 9.03
N LYS A 37 1.63 13.47 8.08
CA LYS A 37 0.70 14.59 8.26
C LYS A 37 -0.48 14.18 9.15
N PRO A 38 -1.08 15.14 9.89
CA PRO A 38 -2.38 14.90 10.52
C PRO A 38 -3.43 14.63 9.43
N VAL A 39 -4.49 13.87 9.75
CA VAL A 39 -5.64 13.71 8.84
C VAL A 39 -6.62 14.85 9.07
N ASP A 40 -6.74 15.74 8.08
CA ASP A 40 -7.70 16.85 8.04
C ASP A 40 -8.11 17.17 6.59
N TYR A 41 -8.94 18.20 6.41
CA TYR A 41 -9.46 18.60 5.09
C TYR A 41 -8.37 18.96 4.08
N ASP A 42 -7.24 19.51 4.52
CA ASP A 42 -6.19 19.99 3.61
C ASP A 42 -5.24 18.86 3.18
N THR A 43 -5.26 17.72 3.87
CA THR A 43 -4.24 16.66 3.78
C THR A 43 -4.80 15.27 3.50
N CYS A 44 -6.10 15.05 3.70
CA CYS A 44 -6.72 13.73 3.61
C CYS A 44 -6.54 13.08 2.23
N ASP A 45 -6.66 13.85 1.15
CA ASP A 45 -6.47 13.35 -0.23
C ASP A 45 -5.02 12.96 -0.51
N GLU A 46 -4.06 13.73 0.02
CA GLU A 46 -2.63 13.45 -0.12
C GLU A 46 -2.25 12.18 0.64
N ILE A 47 -2.74 12.03 1.87
CA ILE A 47 -2.51 10.83 2.70
C ILE A 47 -3.10 9.60 2.01
N ARG A 48 -4.35 9.70 1.52
CA ARG A 48 -5.00 8.60 0.80
C ARG A 48 -4.22 8.23 -0.47
N SER A 49 -3.70 9.22 -1.19
CA SER A 49 -2.85 8.99 -2.38
C SER A 49 -1.54 8.28 -2.03
N ALA A 50 -0.92 8.62 -0.91
CA ALA A 50 0.28 7.94 -0.42
C ALA A 50 0.01 6.47 -0.07
N ILE A 51 -1.14 6.18 0.56
CA ILE A 51 -1.60 4.81 0.83
C ILE A 51 -1.80 4.05 -0.49
N ALA A 52 -2.47 4.65 -1.47
CA ALA A 52 -2.68 4.03 -2.78
C ALA A 52 -1.35 3.72 -3.49
N LEU A 53 -0.38 4.63 -3.42
CA LEU A 53 0.96 4.41 -3.99
C LEU A 53 1.70 3.27 -3.29
N PHE A 54 1.59 3.16 -1.97
CA PHE A 54 2.15 2.04 -1.22
C PHE A 54 1.43 0.71 -1.53
N ILE A 55 0.11 0.71 -1.73
CA ILE A 55 -0.63 -0.48 -2.17
C ILE A 55 -0.08 -0.99 -3.50
N LEU A 56 0.15 -0.10 -4.46
CA LEU A 56 0.67 -0.43 -5.79
C LEU A 56 2.13 -0.91 -5.77
N LEU A 57 2.99 -0.25 -4.99
CA LEU A 57 4.45 -0.47 -5.06
C LEU A 57 5.02 -1.33 -3.94
N GLY A 58 4.31 -1.49 -2.82
CA GLY A 58 4.79 -2.08 -1.56
C GLY A 58 4.98 -3.60 -1.59
N HIS A 59 5.68 -4.10 -2.60
CA HIS A 59 6.07 -5.50 -2.72
C HIS A 59 7.47 -5.70 -2.11
N VAL A 60 7.67 -6.77 -1.33
CA VAL A 60 8.90 -7.00 -0.54
C VAL A 60 10.19 -7.04 -1.37
N TYR A 61 10.12 -7.43 -2.64
CA TYR A 61 11.26 -7.49 -3.56
C TYR A 61 11.37 -6.27 -4.50
N ILE A 62 10.50 -5.27 -4.35
CA ILE A 62 10.45 -4.07 -5.21
C ILE A 62 10.62 -2.81 -4.38
N TYR A 63 9.91 -2.73 -3.26
CA TYR A 63 9.89 -1.57 -2.39
C TYR A 63 11.16 -1.50 -1.54
N ASN A 64 11.50 -0.30 -1.05
CA ASN A 64 12.64 -0.12 -0.15
C ASN A 64 12.50 -0.99 1.11
N ILE A 65 13.43 -1.94 1.28
CA ILE A 65 13.43 -2.91 2.38
C ILE A 65 13.54 -2.26 3.76
N ASP A 66 14.22 -1.12 3.87
CA ASP A 66 14.45 -0.44 5.15
C ASP A 66 13.18 0.25 5.66
N SER A 67 12.20 0.49 4.79
CA SER A 67 10.99 1.25 5.13
C SER A 67 9.67 0.51 4.93
N ILE A 68 9.66 -0.63 4.22
CA ILE A 68 8.43 -1.34 3.85
C ILE A 68 7.54 -1.69 5.04
N ASP A 69 8.09 -2.26 6.12
CA ASP A 69 7.31 -2.70 7.29
C ASP A 69 6.75 -1.50 8.06
N ASN A 70 7.58 -0.47 8.26
CA ASN A 70 7.17 0.76 8.93
C ASN A 70 6.06 1.48 8.14
N HIS A 71 6.18 1.53 6.82
CA HIS A 71 5.18 2.15 5.96
C HIS A 71 3.90 1.34 5.89
N LEU A 72 3.97 0.01 5.94
CA LEU A 72 2.79 -0.84 6.00
C LEU A 72 1.94 -0.50 7.24
N GLU A 73 2.56 -0.48 8.41
CA GLU A 73 1.86 -0.14 9.66
C GLU A 73 1.34 1.30 9.66
N LEU A 74 2.13 2.24 9.12
CA LEU A 74 1.72 3.63 9.02
C LEU A 74 0.56 3.83 8.05
N CYS A 75 0.53 3.11 6.92
CA CYS A 75 -0.59 3.12 5.98
C CYS A 75 -1.86 2.58 6.64
N ILE A 76 -1.77 1.48 7.40
CA ILE A 76 -2.91 0.92 8.14
C ILE A 76 -3.43 1.94 9.14
N SER A 77 -2.54 2.51 9.96
CA SER A 77 -2.91 3.53 10.95
C SER A 77 -3.58 4.74 10.30
N LYS A 78 -3.00 5.26 9.20
CA LYS A 78 -3.57 6.41 8.48
C LYS A 78 -4.86 6.09 7.77
N ASN A 79 -5.03 4.89 7.21
CA ASN A 79 -6.31 4.48 6.64
C ASN A 79 -7.43 4.47 7.72
N LEU A 80 -7.14 3.96 8.92
CA LEU A 80 -8.09 4.00 10.04
C LEU A 80 -8.42 5.44 10.47
N GLU A 81 -7.44 6.35 10.49
CA GLU A 81 -7.69 7.78 10.73
C GLU A 81 -8.57 8.40 9.62
N LEU A 82 -8.31 8.11 8.35
CA LEU A 82 -9.14 8.55 7.22
C LEU A 82 -10.56 7.99 7.32
N LYS A 83 -10.72 6.74 7.75
CA LYS A 83 -12.03 6.12 7.97
C LYS A 83 -12.81 6.84 9.06
N LYS A 84 -12.14 7.22 10.15
CA LYS A 84 -12.73 8.05 11.20
C LYS A 84 -13.13 9.42 10.65
N TYR A 85 -12.23 10.11 9.95
CA TYR A 85 -12.50 11.41 9.33
C TYR A 85 -13.70 11.35 8.37
N TRP A 86 -13.76 10.33 7.51
CA TRP A 86 -14.91 10.04 6.64
C TRP A 86 -16.20 9.89 7.45
N SER A 87 -16.19 9.12 8.54
CA SER A 87 -17.39 8.90 9.37
C SER A 87 -17.88 10.17 10.10
N GLU A 88 -16.99 11.14 10.30
CA GLU A 88 -17.28 12.42 10.95
C GLU A 88 -17.75 13.51 9.97
N GLY A 89 -17.84 13.22 8.67
CA GLY A 89 -18.30 14.15 7.64
C GLY A 89 -17.27 14.45 6.55
N GLY A 90 -16.06 13.89 6.64
CA GLY A 90 -15.05 14.01 5.60
C GLY A 90 -15.55 13.48 4.26
N TRP A 91 -15.21 14.19 3.18
CA TRP A 91 -15.72 13.95 1.82
C TRP A 91 -17.24 13.81 1.74
N ASP A 92 -17.97 14.64 2.50
CA ASP A 92 -19.44 14.62 2.54
C ASP A 92 -20.04 13.25 2.88
N ASN A 93 -19.29 12.40 3.61
CA ASN A 93 -19.62 11.01 3.89
C ASN A 93 -19.89 10.16 2.63
N ASP A 94 -19.20 10.44 1.50
CA ASP A 94 -19.39 9.70 0.25
C ASP A 94 -19.23 8.18 0.48
N PRO A 95 -20.28 7.37 0.20
CA PRO A 95 -20.23 5.94 0.45
C PRO A 95 -19.18 5.21 -0.39
N GLU A 96 -18.87 5.69 -1.60
CA GLU A 96 -17.86 5.08 -2.47
C GLU A 96 -16.46 5.27 -1.89
N ILE A 97 -16.18 6.45 -1.31
CA ILE A 97 -14.93 6.70 -0.58
C ILE A 97 -14.87 5.81 0.66
N GLY A 98 -15.96 5.74 1.42
CA GLY A 98 -16.05 4.86 2.58
C GLY A 98 -15.72 3.41 2.23
N GLN A 99 -16.29 2.88 1.16
CA GLN A 99 -16.03 1.52 0.68
C GLN A 99 -14.60 1.36 0.15
N GLY A 100 -14.08 2.37 -0.55
CA GLY A 100 -12.70 2.39 -1.02
C GLY A 100 -11.70 2.28 0.12
N LEU A 101 -11.90 3.02 1.22
CA LEU A 101 -11.08 2.92 2.42
C LEU A 101 -11.10 1.51 3.03
N ASP A 102 -12.26 0.83 3.04
CA ASP A 102 -12.36 -0.54 3.55
C ASP A 102 -11.58 -1.54 2.68
N PHE A 103 -11.62 -1.39 1.36
CA PHE A 103 -10.83 -2.22 0.46
C PHE A 103 -9.34 -1.95 0.59
N GLU A 104 -8.93 -0.67 0.65
CA GLU A 104 -7.55 -0.26 0.90
C GLU A 104 -7.03 -0.89 2.21
N LEU A 105 -7.81 -0.83 3.30
CA LEU A 105 -7.46 -1.45 4.58
C LEU A 105 -7.33 -2.97 4.44
N ALA A 106 -8.28 -3.65 3.80
CA ALA A 106 -8.24 -5.10 3.61
C ALA A 106 -6.99 -5.57 2.85
N VAL A 107 -6.53 -4.79 1.87
CA VAL A 107 -5.26 -5.04 1.18
C VAL A 107 -4.07 -4.97 2.13
N LEU A 108 -3.99 -3.89 2.89
CA LEU A 108 -2.88 -3.63 3.80
C LEU A 108 -2.82 -4.69 4.90
N GLU A 109 -3.96 -5.00 5.53
CA GLU A 109 -4.05 -6.04 6.56
C GLU A 109 -3.68 -7.41 6.00
N ARG A 110 -4.19 -7.76 4.81
CA ARG A 110 -3.79 -8.99 4.14
C ARG A 110 -2.27 -9.04 3.90
N ARG A 111 -1.66 -7.92 3.48
CA ARG A 111 -0.21 -7.85 3.25
C ARG A 111 0.55 -8.09 4.56
N ARG A 112 0.15 -7.44 5.66
CA ARG A 112 0.71 -7.64 7.00
C ARG A 112 0.61 -9.10 7.43
N ASP A 113 -0.56 -9.70 7.26
CA ASP A 113 -0.84 -11.07 7.69
C ASP A 113 -0.21 -12.12 6.77
N SER A 114 0.36 -11.71 5.62
CA SER A 114 1.09 -12.59 4.70
C SER A 114 2.61 -12.60 4.95
N VAL A 115 3.13 -11.72 5.82
CA VAL A 115 4.57 -11.64 6.11
C VAL A 115 5.05 -12.92 6.78
N GLY A 116 6.02 -13.59 6.16
CA GLY A 116 6.56 -14.86 6.65
C GLY A 116 5.61 -16.06 6.51
N VAL A 117 4.45 -15.88 5.87
CA VAL A 117 3.45 -16.95 5.70
C VAL A 117 3.60 -17.60 4.32
N PRO A 118 3.64 -18.95 4.23
CA PRO A 118 3.65 -19.67 2.96
C PRO A 118 2.44 -19.32 2.09
N ASP A 119 2.61 -19.29 0.77
CA ASP A 119 1.54 -18.92 -0.18
C ASP A 119 0.22 -19.67 0.04
N SER A 120 0.29 -20.96 0.38
CA SER A 120 -0.88 -21.81 0.63
C SER A 120 -1.67 -21.46 1.89
N GLU A 121 -1.09 -20.69 2.80
CA GLU A 121 -1.66 -20.30 4.10
C GLU A 121 -2.01 -18.80 4.17
N ARG A 122 -1.70 -18.03 3.11
CA ARG A 122 -2.02 -16.60 3.07
C ARG A 122 -3.54 -16.39 3.04
N PRO A 123 -4.05 -15.31 3.67
CA PRO A 123 -5.47 -15.01 3.65
C PRO A 123 -6.01 -14.93 2.22
N GLU A 124 -7.20 -15.50 2.00
CA GLU A 124 -7.86 -15.41 0.70
C GLU A 124 -8.31 -13.97 0.42
N ILE A 125 -8.18 -13.55 -0.84
CA ILE A 125 -8.72 -12.27 -1.31
C ILE A 125 -10.19 -12.50 -1.67
N SER A 126 -11.09 -11.71 -1.08
CA SER A 126 -12.52 -11.80 -1.40
C SER A 126 -12.79 -11.47 -2.88
N PRO A 127 -13.86 -11.98 -3.50
CA PRO A 127 -14.22 -11.65 -4.87
C PRO A 127 -14.35 -10.15 -5.12
N GLU A 128 -14.95 -9.43 -4.18
CA GLU A 128 -15.17 -7.98 -4.24
C GLU A 128 -13.85 -7.22 -4.21
N LEU A 129 -12.90 -7.66 -3.37
CA LEU A 129 -11.59 -7.04 -3.31
C LEU A 129 -10.78 -7.30 -4.59
N LYS A 130 -10.92 -8.48 -5.21
CA LYS A 130 -10.31 -8.77 -6.53
C LYS A 130 -10.89 -7.87 -7.62
N GLU A 131 -12.21 -7.70 -7.65
CA GLU A 131 -12.88 -6.83 -8.61
C GLU A 131 -12.44 -5.37 -8.42
N TRP A 132 -12.46 -4.88 -7.18
CA TRP A 132 -11.98 -3.53 -6.84
C TRP A 132 -10.54 -3.30 -7.29
N TRP A 133 -9.63 -4.23 -7.02
CA TRP A 133 -8.24 -4.10 -7.46
C TRP A 133 -8.12 -4.13 -8.98
N SER A 134 -8.89 -4.99 -9.66
CA SER A 134 -8.84 -5.11 -11.12
C SER A 134 -9.19 -3.79 -11.82
N ASN A 135 -10.14 -3.03 -11.25
CA ASN A 135 -10.56 -1.73 -11.76
C ASN A 135 -9.46 -0.64 -11.68
N TRP A 136 -8.34 -0.86 -11.00
CA TRP A 136 -7.21 0.08 -10.98
C TRP A 136 -6.33 -0.02 -12.23
N ILE A 137 -6.51 -1.07 -13.04
CA ILE A 137 -5.65 -1.42 -14.18
C ILE A 137 -6.37 -1.12 -15.52
N ASP A 138 -7.65 -0.75 -15.48
CA ASP A 138 -8.47 -0.32 -16.62
C ASP A 138 -8.41 1.20 -16.84
#